data_AF-A0A7X3ZHG6-F1
#
_entry.id   AF-A0A7X3ZHG6-F1
#
_cell.length_a   1.000
_cell.length_b   1.000
_cell.length_c   1.000
_cell.angle_alpha   90.00
_cell.angle_beta   90.00
_cell.angle_gamma   90.00
#
_symmetry.space_group_name_H-M   'P 1'
#
loop_
_entity.id
_entity.type
_entity.pdbx_description
1 polymer ?
#
loop_
_entity_poly.entity_id
_entity_poly.type
_entity_poly.pdbx_seq_one_letter_code
_entity_poly.pdbx_strand_id
1 'polypeptide(L)'
;MKTNTRSPLLFARIDWIVLEILILFVATVVYTVIIWIDESGKTSQIGLETLKITIKEVVPFFQLALIYIVGTFEIGGEIMLRYTHKIQQAIAQGIEQGRTEVYRAWYAEWEKRKQEAAEKDIPFSEPPPPNPNNASEKE
;
A
#
# COMPACT_ATOMS: atom_id res chain seq x y z
N MET A 1 18.96 -9.70 -12.87
CA MET A 1 18.51 -8.56 -12.04
C MET A 1 17.55 -7.73 -12.89
N LYS A 2 16.23 -7.88 -12.72
CA LYS A 2 15.25 -7.04 -13.43
C LYS A 2 15.10 -5.76 -12.62
N THR A 3 15.58 -4.65 -13.18
CA THR A 3 15.33 -3.32 -12.64
C THR A 3 13.83 -3.05 -12.75
N ASN A 4 13.15 -3.02 -11.61
CA ASN A 4 11.76 -2.57 -11.53
C ASN A 4 11.73 -1.09 -11.93
N THR A 5 11.41 -0.83 -13.20
CA THR A 5 11.14 0.51 -13.69
C THR A 5 9.88 1.00 -12.96
N ARG A 6 10.06 1.87 -11.97
CA ARG A 6 8.95 2.51 -11.24
C ARG A 6 8.01 3.17 -12.25
N SER A 7 6.70 3.06 -12.00
CA SER A 7 5.67 3.60 -12.91
C SER A 7 5.81 5.12 -13.05
N PRO A 8 5.87 5.67 -14.29
CA PRO A 8 6.10 7.10 -14.53
C PRO A 8 5.00 8.00 -13.96
N LEU A 9 3.78 7.47 -13.80
CA LEU A 9 2.65 8.19 -13.20
C LEU A 9 2.82 8.44 -11.70
N LEU A 10 3.51 7.55 -10.98
CA LEU A 10 3.78 7.75 -9.55
C LEU A 10 4.88 8.79 -9.34
N PHE A 11 5.87 8.84 -10.24
CA PHE A 11 6.95 9.83 -10.22
C PHE A 11 6.41 11.26 -10.36
N ALA A 12 5.59 11.51 -11.40
CA ALA A 12 5.03 12.84 -11.66
C ALA A 12 4.14 13.37 -10.53
N ARG A 13 3.42 12.48 -9.82
CA ARG A 13 2.54 12.86 -8.71
C ARG A 13 3.32 13.18 -7.43
N ILE A 14 4.39 12.44 -7.17
CA ILE A 14 5.29 12.68 -6.04
C ILE A 14 6.05 13.98 -6.26
N ASP A 15 6.57 14.22 -7.47
CA ASP A 15 7.26 15.47 -7.83
C ASP A 15 6.38 16.71 -7.59
N TRP A 16 5.08 16.61 -7.89
CA TRP A 16 4.13 17.70 -7.67
C TRP A 16 3.87 17.99 -6.18
N ILE A 17 3.64 16.95 -5.37
CA ILE A 17 3.41 17.11 -3.92
C ILE A 17 4.67 17.67 -3.23
N VAL A 18 5.84 17.20 -3.63
CA VAL A 18 7.12 17.70 -3.11
C VAL A 18 7.31 19.17 -3.48
N LEU A 19 6.97 19.55 -4.71
CA LEU A 19 7.03 20.94 -5.16
C LEU A 19 6.05 21.83 -4.37
N GLU A 20 4.81 21.39 -4.14
CA GLU A 20 3.82 22.14 -3.35
C GLU A 20 4.28 22.36 -1.91
N ILE A 21 4.80 21.32 -1.24
CA ILE A 21 5.33 21.42 0.12
C ILE A 21 6.52 22.39 0.17
N LEU A 22 7.41 22.31 -0.82
CA LEU A 22 8.56 23.21 -0.92
C LEU A 22 8.11 24.67 -1.11
N ILE A 23 7.14 24.92 -1.99
CA ILE A 23 6.60 26.27 -2.25
C ILE A 23 5.96 26.84 -0.98
N LEU A 24 5.11 26.06 -0.29
CA LEU A 24 4.46 26.50 0.94
C LEU A 24 5.49 26.79 2.05
N PHE A 25 6.54 25.97 2.14
CA PHE A 25 7.61 26.18 3.09
C PHE A 25 8.39 27.48 2.80
N VAL A 26 8.82 27.69 1.55
CA VAL A 26 9.52 28.92 1.14
C VAL A 26 8.64 30.15 1.40
N ALA A 27 7.34 30.09 1.06
CA ALA A 27 6.40 31.17 1.32
C ALA A 27 6.28 31.48 2.82
N THR A 28 6.23 30.46 3.67
CA THR A 28 6.15 30.60 5.12
C THR A 28 7.41 31.25 5.71
N VAL A 29 8.59 30.81 5.27
CA VAL A 29 9.88 31.40 5.71
C VAL A 29 9.97 32.86 5.29
N VAL A 30 9.65 33.17 4.04
CA VAL A 30 9.66 34.55 3.52
C VAL A 30 8.68 35.43 4.31
N TYR A 31 7.45 34.95 4.54
CA TYR A 31 6.43 35.67 5.30
C TYR A 31 6.87 35.95 6.74
N THR A 32 7.44 34.94 7.41
CA THR A 32 7.93 35.08 8.80
C THR A 32 9.02 36.14 8.92
N VAL A 33 9.92 36.20 7.94
CA VAL A 33 11.01 37.18 7.97
C VAL A 33 10.54 38.58 7.58
N ILE A 34 9.57 38.70 6.67
CA ILE A 34 8.92 39.99 6.38
C ILE A 34 8.30 40.55 7.67
N ILE A 35 7.52 39.74 8.40
CA ILE A 35 6.93 40.14 9.69
C ILE A 35 8.02 40.54 10.68
N TRP A 36 9.08 39.74 10.81
CA TRP A 36 10.16 40.05 11.76
C TRP A 36 10.89 41.36 11.44
N ILE A 37 11.09 41.68 10.16
CA ILE A 37 11.70 42.96 9.74
C ILE A 37 10.76 44.13 10.08
N ASP A 38 9.47 43.97 9.83
CA ASP A 38 8.44 44.98 10.13
C ASP A 38 8.35 45.25 11.64
N GLU A 39 8.32 44.19 12.46
CA GLU A 39 8.23 44.30 13.92
C GLU A 39 9.53 44.78 14.59
N SER A 40 10.70 44.43 14.04
CA SER A 40 11.99 44.74 14.69
C SER A 40 12.51 46.15 14.44
N GLY A 41 11.91 46.91 13.51
CA GLY A 41 12.33 48.27 13.16
C GLY A 41 13.76 48.38 12.62
N LYS A 42 14.39 47.24 12.27
CA LYS A 42 15.76 47.18 11.74
C LYS A 42 15.77 47.69 10.29
N THR A 43 16.81 48.43 9.92
CA THR A 43 17.00 48.92 8.54
C THR A 43 17.00 47.73 7.57
N SER A 44 16.35 47.90 6.40
CA SER A 44 16.07 46.78 5.49
C SER A 44 17.33 46.03 5.04
N GLN A 45 18.50 46.68 5.04
CA GLN A 45 19.80 46.06 4.74
C GLN A 45 20.22 44.99 5.76
N ILE A 46 20.10 45.25 7.06
CA ILE A 46 20.47 44.28 8.12
C ILE A 46 19.45 43.13 8.14
N GLY A 47 18.17 43.45 7.92
CA GLY A 47 17.10 42.46 7.74
C GLY A 47 17.33 41.54 6.53
N LEU A 48 17.75 42.10 5.40
CA LEU A 48 18.05 41.35 4.16
C LEU A 48 19.26 40.43 4.29
N GLU A 49 20.34 40.87 4.93
CA GLU A 49 21.51 40.00 5.15
C GLU A 49 21.17 38.84 6.09
N THR A 50 20.41 39.12 7.16
CA THR A 50 19.93 38.10 8.10
C THR A 50 19.02 37.10 7.38
N LEU A 51 18.05 37.57 6.59
CA LEU A 51 17.20 36.74 5.73
C LEU A 51 18.04 35.83 4.82
N LYS A 52 19.05 36.40 4.15
CA LYS A 52 19.87 35.68 3.19
C LYS A 52 20.69 34.57 3.84
N ILE A 53 21.22 34.81 5.04
CA ILE A 53 21.93 33.80 5.84
C ILE A 53 20.96 32.73 6.33
N THR A 54 19.82 33.12 6.90
CA THR A 54 18.80 32.19 7.39
C THR A 54 18.28 31.30 6.27
N ILE A 55 17.92 31.84 5.10
CA ILE A 55 17.51 31.04 3.94
C ILE A 55 18.64 30.08 3.53
N LYS A 56 19.90 30.55 3.49
CA LYS A 56 21.04 29.73 3.06
C LYS A 56 21.30 28.53 3.97
N GLU A 57 20.99 28.61 5.26
CA GLU A 57 21.16 27.50 6.20
C GLU A 57 19.91 26.64 6.36
N VAL A 58 18.73 27.26 6.37
CA VAL A 58 17.45 26.59 6.58
C VAL A 58 17.05 25.77 5.35
N VAL A 59 17.20 26.31 4.14
CA VAL A 59 16.83 25.62 2.90
C VAL A 59 17.53 24.26 2.75
N PRO A 60 18.87 24.13 2.86
CA PRO A 60 19.52 22.83 2.69
C PRO A 60 19.15 21.81 3.78
N PHE A 61 18.95 22.26 5.04
CA PHE A 61 18.49 21.36 6.10
C PHE A 61 17.10 20.78 5.80
N PHE A 62 16.14 21.63 5.44
CA PHE A 62 14.78 21.19 5.12
C PHE A 62 14.69 20.43 3.80
N GLN A 63 15.52 20.77 2.82
CA GLN A 63 15.64 20.01 1.58
C GLN A 63 16.12 18.57 1.86
N LEU A 64 17.12 18.40 2.73
CA LEU A 64 17.55 17.08 3.20
C LEU A 64 16.45 16.34 3.96
N ALA A 65 15.76 17.02 4.88
CA ALA A 65 14.66 16.45 5.65
C ALA A 65 13.49 16.00 4.75
N LEU A 66 13.14 16.79 3.74
CA LEU A 66 12.09 16.45 2.77
C LEU A 66 12.49 15.27 1.88
N ILE A 67 13.71 15.25 1.36
CA ILE A 67 14.24 14.11 0.61
C ILE A 67 14.17 12.84 1.47
N TYR A 68 14.52 12.96 2.75
CA TYR A 68 14.47 11.83 3.69
C TYR A 68 13.04 11.34 3.90
N ILE A 69 12.11 12.25 4.23
CA ILE A 69 10.69 11.94 4.44
C ILE A 69 10.09 11.27 3.20
N VAL A 70 10.25 11.87 2.02
CA VAL A 70 9.73 11.34 0.76
C VAL A 70 10.35 9.98 0.44
N GLY A 71 11.67 9.83 0.60
CA GLY A 71 12.36 8.57 0.41
C GLY A 71 11.85 7.45 1.33
N THR A 72 11.60 7.76 2.61
CA THR A 72 10.98 6.80 3.53
C THR A 72 9.54 6.46 3.17
N PHE A 73 8.75 7.41 2.67
CA PHE A 73 7.38 7.14 2.22
C PHE A 73 7.33 6.28 0.95
N GLU A 74 8.26 6.46 0.00
CA GLU A 74 8.36 5.58 -1.16
C GLU A 74 8.68 4.14 -0.77
N ILE A 75 9.70 3.96 0.08
CA ILE A 75 10.11 2.63 0.55
C ILE A 75 8.99 2.00 1.39
N GLY A 76 8.40 2.77 2.30
CA GLY A 76 7.30 2.32 3.15
C GLY A 76 6.04 1.95 2.36
N GLY A 77 5.69 2.76 1.36
CA GLY A 77 4.56 2.52 0.47
C GLY A 77 4.74 1.27 -0.38
N GLU A 78 5.93 1.04 -0.93
CA GLU A 78 6.24 -0.15 -1.70
C GLU A 78 6.19 -1.42 -0.83
N ILE A 79 6.68 -1.35 0.42
CA ILE A 79 6.58 -2.45 1.38
C ILE A 79 5.12 -2.74 1.72
N MET A 80 4.32 -1.72 2.03
CA MET A 80 2.88 -1.87 2.30
C MET A 80 2.14 -2.56 1.16
N LEU A 81 2.35 -2.12 -0.09
CA LEU A 81 1.70 -2.73 -1.26
C LEU A 81 2.06 -4.20 -1.44
N ARG A 82 3.34 -4.57 -1.24
CA ARG A 82 3.79 -5.97 -1.30
C ARG A 82 3.15 -6.82 -0.19
N TYR A 83 3.04 -6.29 1.02
CA TYR A 83 2.41 -7.01 2.13
C TYR A 83 0.91 -7.19 1.92
N THR A 84 0.19 -6.17 1.46
CA THR A 84 -1.24 -6.28 1.15
C THR A 84 -1.50 -7.34 0.09
N HIS A 85 -0.68 -7.38 -0.97
CA HIS A 85 -0.82 -8.41 -2.00
C HIS A 85 -0.58 -9.83 -1.46
N LYS A 86 0.46 -10.02 -0.62
CA LYS A 86 0.72 -11.31 0.03
C LYS A 86 -0.41 -11.74 0.95
N ILE A 87 -1.01 -10.81 1.70
CA ILE A 87 -2.14 -11.09 2.59
C ILE A 87 -3.36 -11.53 1.76
N GLN A 88 -3.66 -10.83 0.66
CA GLN A 88 -4.77 -11.21 -0.23
C GLN A 88 -4.55 -12.60 -0.85
N GLN A 89 -3.34 -12.92 -1.29
CA GLN A 89 -3.00 -14.25 -1.79
C GLN A 89 -3.17 -15.33 -0.70
N ALA A 90 -2.70 -15.06 0.51
CA ALA A 90 -2.83 -16.00 1.63
C ALA A 90 -4.31 -16.23 2.01
N ILE A 91 -5.14 -15.19 1.98
CA ILE A 91 -6.59 -15.32 2.22
C ILE A 91 -7.24 -16.16 1.12
N ALA A 92 -6.93 -15.89 -0.15
CA ALA A 92 -7.49 -16.66 -1.27
C ALA A 92 -7.10 -18.14 -1.19
N GLN A 93 -5.82 -18.43 -0.91
CA GLN A 93 -5.33 -19.79 -0.71
C GLN A 93 -5.98 -20.47 0.49
N GLY A 94 -6.17 -19.76 1.60
CA GLY A 94 -6.87 -20.29 2.78
C GLY A 94 -8.33 -20.64 2.51
N ILE A 95 -9.04 -19.82 1.73
CA ILE A 95 -10.42 -20.10 1.30
C ILE A 95 -10.46 -21.33 0.38
N GLU A 96 -9.54 -21.45 -0.57
CA GLU A 96 -9.47 -22.58 -1.50
C GLU A 96 -9.13 -23.89 -0.78
N GLN A 97 -8.17 -23.85 0.16
CA GLN A 97 -7.83 -24.98 1.02
C GLN A 97 -9.02 -25.40 1.89
N GLY A 98 -9.71 -24.45 2.52
CA GLY A 98 -10.91 -24.73 3.31
C GLY A 98 -12.04 -25.36 2.49
N ARG A 99 -12.30 -24.86 1.28
CA ARG A 99 -13.29 -25.49 0.36
C ARG A 99 -12.90 -26.92 -0.01
N THR A 100 -11.61 -27.15 -0.25
CA THR A 100 -11.09 -28.48 -0.59
C THR A 100 -11.23 -29.46 0.59
N GLU A 101 -10.95 -29.01 1.81
CA GLU A 101 -11.09 -29.84 3.02
C GLU A 101 -12.55 -30.21 3.30
N VAL A 102 -13.47 -29.23 3.20
CA VAL A 102 -14.91 -29.48 3.34
C VAL A 102 -15.42 -30.45 2.28
N TYR A 103 -15.00 -30.28 1.02
CA TYR A 103 -15.36 -31.21 -0.05
C TYR A 103 -14.85 -32.63 0.23
N ARG A 104 -13.59 -32.78 0.69
CA ARG A 104 -13.03 -34.09 1.03
C ARG A 104 -13.80 -34.79 2.15
N ALA A 105 -14.17 -34.06 3.20
CA ALA A 105 -14.97 -34.60 4.30
C ALA A 105 -16.36 -35.05 3.81
N TRP A 106 -17.05 -34.19 3.05
CA TRP A 106 -18.36 -34.51 2.51
C TRP A 106 -18.35 -35.70 1.54
N TYR A 107 -17.32 -35.79 0.68
CA TYR A 107 -17.14 -36.92 -0.24
C TYR A 107 -16.87 -38.23 0.50
N ALA A 108 -16.06 -38.20 1.57
CA ALA A 108 -15.80 -39.37 2.40
C ALA A 108 -17.08 -39.90 3.07
N GLU A 109 -17.94 -39.01 3.58
CA GLU A 109 -19.23 -39.40 4.15
C GLU A 109 -20.17 -40.00 3.10
N TRP A 110 -20.20 -39.43 1.89
CA TRP A 110 -21.00 -39.96 0.78
C TRP A 110 -20.54 -41.36 0.37
N GLU A 111 -19.24 -41.60 0.22
CA GLU A 111 -18.70 -42.95 -0.07
C GLU A 111 -19.05 -43.94 1.04
N LYS A 112 -19.04 -43.51 2.31
CA LYS A 112 -19.48 -44.37 3.43
C LYS A 112 -20.94 -44.77 3.29
N ARG A 113 -21.85 -43.83 3.01
CA ARG A 113 -23.29 -44.14 2.80
C ARG A 113 -23.51 -45.08 1.61
N LYS A 114 -22.74 -44.90 0.54
CA LYS A 114 -22.77 -45.77 -0.64
C LYS A 114 -22.30 -47.20 -0.31
N GLN A 115 -21.24 -47.36 0.47
CA GLN A 115 -20.77 -48.67 0.93
C GLN A 115 -21.80 -49.35 1.84
N GLU A 116 -22.38 -48.63 2.80
CA GLU A 116 -23.41 -49.17 3.69
C GLU A 116 -24.67 -49.63 2.93
N ALA A 117 -25.05 -48.91 1.85
CA ALA A 117 -26.16 -49.31 0.99
C ALA A 117 -25.83 -50.57 0.19
N ALA A 118 -24.60 -50.69 -0.33
CA ALA A 118 -24.12 -51.89 -1.01
C ALA A 118 -24.06 -53.12 -0.08
N GLU A 119 -23.62 -52.94 1.18
CA GLU A 119 -23.59 -54.00 2.19
C GLU A 119 -24.99 -54.52 2.56
N LYS A 120 -26.01 -53.67 2.46
CA LYS A 120 -27.41 -54.00 2.76
C LYS A 120 -28.21 -54.44 1.53
N ASP A 121 -27.56 -54.52 0.36
CA ASP A 121 -28.18 -54.82 -0.94
C ASP A 121 -29.34 -53.85 -1.29
N ILE A 122 -29.19 -52.58 -0.89
CA ILE A 122 -30.18 -51.52 -1.14
C ILE A 122 -29.67 -50.64 -2.30
N PRO A 123 -30.50 -50.31 -3.29
CA PRO A 123 -30.10 -49.39 -4.36
C PRO A 123 -29.76 -47.99 -3.80
N PHE A 124 -28.56 -47.50 -4.11
CA PHE A 124 -28.09 -46.17 -3.71
C PHE A 124 -28.25 -45.17 -4.85
N SER A 125 -29.12 -44.17 -4.66
CA SER A 125 -29.46 -43.16 -5.67
C SER A 125 -28.99 -41.74 -5.33
N GLU A 126 -28.26 -41.56 -4.23
CA GLU A 126 -27.78 -40.23 -3.83
C GLU A 126 -26.66 -39.78 -4.79
N PRO A 127 -26.78 -38.60 -5.44
CA PRO A 127 -25.76 -38.11 -6.35
C PRO A 127 -24.47 -37.74 -5.61
N PRO A 128 -23.29 -37.84 -6.25
CA PRO A 128 -22.04 -37.47 -5.62
C PRO A 128 -22.00 -35.96 -5.30
N PRO A 129 -21.27 -35.55 -4.25
CA PRO A 129 -21.08 -34.14 -3.93
C PRO A 129 -20.52 -33.34 -5.12
N PRO A 130 -21.02 -32.12 -5.38
CA PRO A 130 -20.53 -31.29 -6.47
C PRO A 130 -19.07 -30.88 -6.24
N ASN A 131 -18.24 -31.05 -7.26
CA ASN A 131 -16.82 -30.69 -7.20
C ASN A 131 -16.66 -29.16 -7.10
N PRO A 132 -15.92 -28.63 -6.11
CA PRO A 132 -15.71 -27.20 -5.94
C PRO A 132 -15.04 -26.53 -7.15
N ASN A 133 -14.29 -27.28 -7.97
CA ASN A 133 -13.61 -26.75 -9.17
C ASN A 133 -14.55 -26.62 -10.38
N ASN A 134 -15.70 -27.30 -10.39
CA ASN A 134 -16.68 -27.24 -11.48
C ASN A 134 -17.78 -26.21 -11.21
N ALA A 135 -17.86 -25.68 -9.99
CA ALA A 135 -18.82 -24.64 -9.62
C ALA A 135 -18.37 -23.23 -10.07
N SER A 136 -17.08 -23.01 -10.30
CA SER A 136 -16.53 -21.72 -10.74
C SER A 136 -16.66 -21.44 -12.25
N GLU A 137 -17.19 -22.37 -13.05
CA GLU A 137 -17.44 -22.17 -14.49
C GLU A 137 -18.81 -21.54 -14.79
N LYS A 138 -19.62 -21.22 -13.77
CA LYS A 138 -20.98 -20.67 -13.92
C LYS A 138 -21.18 -19.24 -13.40
N GLU A 139 -20.10 -18.49 -13.14
CA GLU A 139 -20.17 -17.03 -12.90
C GLU A 139 -19.48 -16.24 -14.02
#